data_AF-A0A8H4V403-F1
#
_entry.id   AF-A0A8H4V403-F1
#
_cell.length_a   1.000
_cell.length_b   1.000
_cell.length_c   1.000
_cell.angle_alpha   90.00
_cell.angle_beta   90.00
_cell.angle_gamma   90.00
#
_symmetry.space_group_name_H-M   'P 1'
#
loop_
_entity.id
_entity.type
_entity.pdbx_description
1 polymer ?
#
loop_
_entity_poly.entity_id
_entity_poly.type
_entity_poly.pdbx_seq_one_letter_code
_entity_poly.pdbx_strand_id
1 'polypeptide(L)'
;MLRTTQKPGQQVRYESTTIKVSVNDKSQSSLEKFYPATINWSPVEAQLRKWSNLLRIGKRLTVSIIFKYQRGTHDDDPASSTRRSKKRRRVTATTTMLAERDEDIAAQEESSGRPCSWNLVYELMQCKVPSCQLNSDWCWEDPHDGKHYKLREPHLERLIDYVDHDGKLEGHGDVPRDIRQDLVRESQIGRY
;
A
#
# COMPACT_ATOMS: atom_id res chain seq x y z
N MET A 1 7.28 -5.48 31.04
CA MET A 1 7.31 -4.00 31.10
C MET A 1 8.46 -3.51 30.24
N LEU A 2 8.20 -2.95 29.06
CA LEU A 2 9.24 -2.39 28.20
C LEU A 2 9.11 -0.86 28.25
N ARG A 3 10.01 -0.22 29.01
CA ARG A 3 10.18 1.23 29.00
C ARG A 3 10.92 1.61 27.73
N THR A 4 10.27 2.31 26.82
CA THR A 4 10.94 3.00 25.71
C THR A 4 11.14 4.46 26.11
N THR A 5 12.38 4.92 25.97
CA THR A 5 12.80 6.29 26.23
C THR A 5 12.16 7.23 25.22
N GLN A 6 11.06 7.88 25.60
CA GLN A 6 10.47 8.98 24.83
C GLN A 6 11.42 10.18 24.88
N LYS A 7 11.82 10.68 23.71
CA LYS A 7 12.50 11.98 23.59
C LYS A 7 11.47 13.09 23.82
N PRO A 8 11.77 14.15 24.59
CA PRO A 8 10.83 15.25 24.82
C PRO A 8 10.52 15.95 23.49
N GLY A 9 9.24 16.03 23.11
CA GLY A 9 8.77 16.78 21.94
C GLY A 9 8.28 15.95 20.75
N GLN A 10 8.27 14.61 20.82
CA GLN A 10 7.71 13.78 19.75
C GLN A 10 6.28 13.34 20.10
N GLN A 11 5.28 14.10 19.64
CA GLN A 11 3.87 13.72 19.81
C GLN A 11 3.52 12.66 18.77
N VAL A 12 3.52 11.40 19.21
CA VAL A 12 3.11 10.25 18.41
C VAL A 12 1.64 10.00 18.68
N ARG A 13 0.79 10.06 17.64
CA ARG A 13 -0.64 9.75 17.76
C ARG A 13 -0.84 8.27 17.48
N TYR A 14 -1.49 7.57 18.41
CA TYR A 14 -1.95 6.21 18.18
C TYR A 14 -3.07 6.21 17.13
N GLU A 15 -2.97 5.31 16.15
CA GLU A 15 -3.92 5.21 15.04
C GLU A 15 -4.80 3.97 15.16
N SER A 16 -4.19 2.80 15.33
CA SER A 16 -4.93 1.53 15.44
C SER A 16 -4.06 0.37 15.87
N THR A 17 -4.71 -0.71 16.31
CA THR A 17 -4.11 -2.01 16.56
C THR A 17 -4.80 -3.06 15.69
N THR A 18 -4.02 -3.82 14.92
CA THR A 18 -4.49 -5.02 14.22
C THR A 18 -4.02 -6.26 14.96
N ILE A 19 -4.94 -7.19 15.25
CA ILE A 19 -4.64 -8.50 15.82
C ILE A 19 -5.00 -9.56 14.80
N LYS A 20 -4.04 -10.41 14.48
CA LYS A 20 -4.24 -11.57 13.61
C LYS A 20 -3.86 -12.85 14.34
N VAL A 21 -4.74 -13.83 14.27
CA VAL A 21 -4.58 -15.16 14.87
C VAL A 21 -4.69 -16.19 13.76
N SER A 22 -3.68 -17.02 13.59
CA SER A 22 -3.67 -18.10 12.60
C SER A 22 -3.17 -19.41 13.19
N VAL A 23 -3.57 -20.52 12.58
CA VAL A 23 -3.09 -21.86 12.89
C VAL A 23 -2.49 -22.48 11.64
N ASN A 24 -1.47 -23.33 11.77
CA ASN A 24 -0.86 -24.04 10.63
C ASN A 24 -1.72 -25.21 10.09
N ASP A 25 -3.03 -25.00 10.03
CA ASP A 25 -4.01 -25.96 9.51
C ASP A 25 -4.81 -25.31 8.38
N LYS A 26 -4.70 -25.87 7.17
CA LYS A 26 -5.36 -25.33 5.96
C LYS A 26 -6.88 -25.39 6.03
N SER A 27 -7.46 -26.18 6.93
CA SER A 27 -8.91 -26.27 7.16
C SER A 27 -9.47 -25.15 8.03
N GLN A 28 -8.61 -24.33 8.63
CA GLN A 28 -9.01 -23.30 9.59
C GLN A 28 -8.70 -21.90 9.04
N SER A 29 -9.72 -21.04 9.00
CA SER A 29 -9.58 -19.64 8.58
C SER A 29 -8.88 -18.81 9.66
N SER A 30 -7.90 -18.00 9.29
CA SER A 30 -7.30 -17.02 10.19
C SER A 30 -8.33 -16.00 10.68
N LEU A 31 -8.24 -15.60 11.94
CA LEU A 31 -9.01 -14.48 12.50
C LEU A 31 -8.17 -13.22 12.39
N GLU A 32 -8.71 -12.18 11.77
CA GLU A 32 -8.10 -10.85 11.73
C GLU A 32 -9.08 -9.81 12.28
N LYS A 33 -8.62 -8.96 13.20
CA LYS A 33 -9.43 -7.93 13.86
C LYS A 33 -8.68 -6.63 13.94
N PHE A 34 -9.37 -5.55 13.60
CA PHE A 34 -8.86 -4.19 13.61
C PHE A 34 -9.56 -3.39 14.72
N TYR A 35 -8.77 -2.70 15.53
CA TYR A 35 -9.23 -1.91 16.67
C TYR A 35 -8.65 -0.49 16.63
N PRO A 36 -9.47 0.55 16.40
CA PRO A 36 -8.98 1.93 16.28
C PRO A 36 -8.65 2.60 17.63
N ALA A 37 -9.07 2.02 18.76
CA ALA A 37 -8.83 2.57 20.10
C ALA A 37 -8.60 1.44 21.12
N THR A 38 -9.68 0.96 21.72
CA THR A 38 -9.65 -0.11 22.72
C THR A 38 -9.78 -1.48 22.07
N ILE A 39 -8.86 -2.38 22.42
CA ILE A 39 -8.85 -3.75 21.92
C ILE A 39 -9.95 -4.55 22.62
N ASN A 40 -10.87 -5.12 21.85
CA ASN A 40 -11.79 -6.14 22.36
C ASN A 40 -11.15 -7.53 22.24
N TRP A 41 -10.81 -8.13 23.37
CA TRP A 41 -10.16 -9.44 23.41
C TRP A 41 -11.12 -10.62 23.27
N SER A 42 -12.43 -10.43 23.47
CA SER A 42 -13.39 -11.55 23.49
C SER A 42 -13.41 -12.38 22.20
N PRO A 43 -13.35 -11.80 20.98
CA PRO A 43 -13.31 -12.58 19.75
C PRO A 43 -12.00 -13.39 19.59
N VAL A 44 -10.89 -12.81 20.04
CA VAL A 44 -9.56 -13.43 19.99
C VAL A 44 -9.50 -14.61 20.96
N GLU A 45 -10.00 -14.41 22.19
CA GLU A 45 -10.05 -15.45 23.20
C GLU A 45 -10.98 -16.60 22.80
N ALA A 46 -12.17 -16.30 22.28
CA ALA A 46 -13.11 -17.31 21.80
C ALA A 46 -12.49 -18.18 20.69
N GLN A 47 -11.75 -17.57 19.76
CA GLN A 47 -11.06 -18.27 18.70
C GLN A 47 -9.90 -19.14 19.21
N LEU A 48 -9.11 -18.63 20.15
CA LEU A 48 -8.02 -19.40 20.77
C LEU A 48 -8.57 -20.59 21.57
N ARG A 49 -9.71 -20.42 22.26
CA ARG A 49 -10.41 -21.53 22.93
C ARG A 49 -10.89 -22.57 21.93
N LYS A 50 -11.46 -22.15 20.79
CA LYS A 50 -11.88 -23.04 19.70
C LYS A 50 -10.71 -23.86 19.13
N TRP A 51 -9.51 -23.28 19.07
CA TRP A 51 -8.31 -23.94 18.54
C TRP A 51 -7.46 -24.66 19.60
N SER A 52 -7.92 -24.74 20.85
CA SER A 52 -7.19 -25.39 21.95
C SER A 52 -6.91 -26.88 21.69
N ASN A 53 -7.82 -27.58 21.01
CA ASN A 53 -7.63 -28.96 20.56
C ASN A 53 -6.54 -29.10 19.49
N LEU A 54 -6.38 -28.10 18.61
CA LEU A 54 -5.36 -28.13 17.55
C LEU A 54 -3.95 -28.04 18.13
N LEU A 55 -3.75 -27.24 19.19
CA LEU A 55 -2.49 -27.22 19.93
C LEU A 55 -2.13 -28.60 20.50
N ARG A 56 -3.13 -29.32 21.04
CA ARG A 56 -2.92 -30.67 21.61
C ARG A 56 -2.53 -31.71 20.56
N ILE A 57 -2.96 -31.50 19.31
CA ILE A 57 -2.64 -32.36 18.15
C ILE A 57 -1.31 -31.93 17.49
N GLY A 58 -0.58 -30.98 18.09
CA GLY A 58 0.74 -30.54 17.62
C GLY A 58 0.70 -29.44 16.55
N LYS A 59 -0.46 -28.82 16.31
CA LYS A 59 -0.56 -27.67 15.41
C LYS A 59 0.01 -26.42 16.07
N ARG A 60 0.58 -25.53 15.26
CA ARG A 60 1.23 -24.29 15.73
C ARG A 60 0.27 -23.13 15.56
N LEU A 61 -0.06 -22.48 16.67
CA LEU A 61 -0.79 -21.21 16.68
C LEU A 61 0.17 -20.03 16.61
N THR A 62 -0.24 -19.00 15.89
CA THR A 62 0.49 -17.74 15.75
C THR A 62 -0.46 -16.58 16.03
N VAL A 63 -0.07 -15.72 16.96
CA VAL A 63 -0.77 -14.46 17.27
C VAL A 63 0.17 -13.32 16.90
N SER A 64 -0.22 -12.48 15.96
CA SER A 64 0.49 -11.25 15.62
C SER A 64 -0.35 -10.03 16.03
N ILE A 65 0.30 -9.08 16.71
CA ILE A 65 -0.30 -7.83 17.15
C ILE A 65 0.52 -6.71 16.53
N ILE A 66 -0.12 -5.89 15.71
CA ILE A 66 0.50 -4.80 14.95
C ILE A 66 -0.08 -3.49 15.47
N PHE A 67 0.78 -2.60 15.94
CA PHE A 67 0.39 -1.25 16.38
C PHE A 67 0.78 -0.26 15.29
N LYS A 68 -0.20 0.52 14.81
CA LYS A 68 0.02 1.62 13.86
C LYS A 68 0.02 2.95 14.61
N TYR A 69 1.03 3.76 14.33
CA TYR A 69 1.20 5.07 14.91
C TYR A 69 1.47 6.08 13.79
N GLN A 70 0.79 7.21 13.85
CA GLN A 70 1.07 8.35 12.99
C GLN A 70 1.93 9.36 13.75
N ARG A 71 2.93 9.90 13.05
CA ARG A 71 3.67 11.05 13.54
C ARG A 71 2.80 12.28 13.28
N GLY A 72 2.43 13.01 14.34
CA GLY A 72 1.79 14.31 14.13
C GLY A 72 2.76 15.22 13.39
N THR A 73 2.41 15.63 12.17
CA THR A 73 2.95 16.85 11.58
C THR A 73 2.42 17.99 12.42
N HIS A 74 3.34 18.79 12.95
CA HIS A 74 2.99 20.04 13.62
C HIS A 74 2.60 21.01 12.50
N ASP A 75 1.35 20.95 12.07
CA ASP A 75 0.75 21.98 11.23
C ASP A 75 0.51 23.23 12.10
N ASP A 76 1.60 23.91 12.43
CA ASP A 76 1.58 25.30 12.84
C ASP A 76 2.86 25.94 12.30
N ASP A 77 2.78 26.44 11.07
CA ASP A 77 3.57 27.60 10.68
C ASP A 77 2.77 28.83 11.14
N PRO A 78 3.33 29.62 12.06
CA PRO A 78 3.39 31.03 11.75
C PRO A 78 4.80 31.56 11.95
N ALA A 79 5.22 32.36 10.98
CA ALA A 79 6.39 33.21 11.03
C ALA A 79 6.56 33.91 12.39
N SER A 80 7.64 33.60 13.11
CA SER A 80 8.38 34.64 13.83
C SER A 80 9.81 34.17 14.11
N SER A 81 10.72 35.07 13.79
CA SER A 81 12.12 35.06 14.18
C SER A 81 12.32 34.73 15.66
N THR A 82 13.25 33.83 15.99
CA THR A 82 14.44 34.20 16.78
C THR A 82 15.41 33.02 16.91
N ARG A 83 16.65 33.33 16.52
CA ARG A 83 17.91 32.63 16.73
C ARG A 83 17.86 31.62 17.89
N ARG A 84 18.03 30.32 17.59
CA ARG A 84 18.74 29.38 18.47
C ARG A 84 19.15 28.11 17.72
N SER A 85 20.45 28.08 17.43
CA SER A 85 21.28 26.87 17.37
C SER A 85 20.80 25.76 16.42
N LYS A 86 21.23 25.84 15.16
CA LYS A 86 21.30 24.71 14.21
C LYS A 86 22.06 23.55 14.87
N LYS A 87 21.35 22.66 15.56
CA LYS A 87 21.87 21.33 15.86
C LYS A 87 21.71 20.52 14.59
N ARG A 88 22.75 20.61 13.74
CA ARG A 88 22.94 19.90 12.48
C ARG A 88 22.39 18.48 12.65
N ARG A 89 21.16 18.26 12.20
CA ARG A 89 20.53 16.94 12.12
C ARG A 89 21.54 16.10 11.35
N ARG A 90 21.97 14.97 11.90
CA ARG A 90 22.81 14.03 11.15
C ARG A 90 21.91 13.43 10.08
N VAL A 91 21.76 14.15 8.98
CA VAL A 91 21.09 13.69 7.79
C VAL A 91 21.97 12.55 7.29
N THR A 92 21.45 11.33 7.30
CA THR A 92 22.15 10.23 6.67
C THR A 92 22.08 10.47 5.17
N ALA A 93 23.10 10.06 4.43
CA ALA A 93 23.12 10.20 2.97
C ALA A 93 21.81 9.70 2.34
N THR A 94 21.26 8.61 2.87
CA THR A 94 19.97 8.06 2.46
C THR A 94 18.78 9.00 2.64
N THR A 95 18.69 9.70 3.78
CA THR A 95 17.58 10.66 4.01
C THR A 95 17.72 11.92 3.17
N THR A 96 18.95 12.35 2.89
CA THR A 96 19.20 13.45 1.96
C THR A 96 18.77 13.06 0.55
N MET A 97 19.24 11.91 0.06
CA MET A 97 18.93 11.44 -1.29
C MET A 97 17.44 11.19 -1.52
N LEU A 98 16.70 10.72 -0.51
CA LEU A 98 15.25 10.57 -0.61
C LEU A 98 14.54 11.93 -0.69
N ALA A 99 14.94 12.89 0.16
CA ALA A 99 14.35 14.23 0.13
C ALA A 99 14.69 14.96 -1.19
N GLU A 100 15.92 14.86 -1.67
CA GLU A 100 16.34 15.40 -2.97
C GLU A 100 15.52 14.77 -4.11
N ARG A 101 15.33 13.45 -4.09
CA ARG A 101 14.49 12.78 -5.09
C ARG A 101 13.03 13.22 -5.03
N ASP A 102 12.47 13.36 -3.83
CA ASP A 102 11.08 13.81 -3.66
C ASP A 102 10.91 15.28 -4.13
N GLU A 103 11.91 16.13 -3.87
CA GLU A 103 11.99 17.50 -4.38
C GLU A 103 12.10 17.53 -5.91
N ASP A 104 12.91 16.66 -6.51
CA ASP A 104 13.03 16.52 -7.97
C ASP A 104 11.71 16.06 -8.60
N ILE A 105 11.03 15.09 -7.99
CA ILE A 105 9.71 14.62 -8.43
C ILE A 105 8.69 15.76 -8.33
N ALA A 106 8.63 16.46 -7.20
CA ALA A 106 7.70 17.58 -7.00
C ALA A 106 7.96 18.74 -7.98
N ALA A 107 9.22 19.06 -8.25
CA ALA A 107 9.59 20.08 -9.23
C ALA A 107 9.23 19.66 -10.67
N GLN A 108 9.40 18.38 -11.00
CA GLN A 108 8.98 17.83 -12.29
C GLN A 108 7.45 17.84 -12.44
N GLU A 109 6.71 17.53 -11.38
CA GLU A 109 5.25 17.58 -11.35
C GLU A 109 4.72 19.02 -11.45
N GLU A 110 5.34 19.99 -10.76
CA GLU A 110 4.93 21.41 -10.79
C GLU A 110 5.23 22.07 -12.14
N SER A 111 6.34 21.71 -12.79
CA SER A 111 6.70 22.23 -14.12
C SER A 111 5.89 21.62 -15.26
N SER A 112 5.54 20.34 -15.18
CA SER A 112 4.76 19.63 -16.21
C SER A 112 3.26 19.68 -15.99
N GLY A 113 2.82 19.97 -14.76
CA GLY A 113 1.41 19.87 -14.33
C GLY A 113 0.88 18.44 -14.37
N ARG A 114 1.75 17.43 -14.48
CA ARG A 114 1.39 16.01 -14.61
C ARG A 114 2.10 15.19 -13.53
N PRO A 115 1.45 14.18 -12.93
CA PRO A 115 2.11 13.25 -12.01
C PRO A 115 3.29 12.56 -12.68
N CYS A 116 4.28 12.09 -11.90
CA CYS A 116 5.30 11.20 -12.46
C CYS A 116 4.67 9.97 -13.13
N SER A 117 5.29 9.44 -14.19
CA SER A 117 4.70 8.41 -15.08
C SER A 117 4.13 7.20 -14.34
N TRP A 118 4.79 6.80 -13.25
CA TRP A 118 4.30 5.76 -12.34
C TRP A 118 2.95 6.11 -11.74
N ASN A 119 2.82 7.28 -11.09
CA ASN A 119 1.57 7.71 -10.48
C ASN A 119 0.45 7.80 -11.52
N LEU A 120 0.74 8.37 -12.68
CA LEU A 120 -0.21 8.47 -13.78
C LEU A 120 -0.76 7.10 -14.21
N VAL A 121 0.12 6.12 -14.47
CA VAL A 121 -0.27 4.78 -14.91
C VAL A 121 -1.11 4.08 -13.83
N TYR A 122 -0.66 4.11 -12.57
CA TYR A 122 -1.34 3.41 -11.47
C TYR A 122 -2.72 4.00 -11.19
N GLU A 123 -2.89 5.32 -11.29
CA GLU A 123 -4.18 5.98 -11.10
C GLU A 123 -5.14 5.69 -12.27
N LEU A 124 -4.67 5.78 -13.52
CA LEU A 124 -5.48 5.52 -14.70
C LEU A 124 -5.95 4.06 -14.79
N MET A 125 -5.10 3.11 -14.39
CA MET A 125 -5.38 1.68 -14.48
C MET A 125 -6.09 1.11 -13.27
N GLN A 126 -6.39 1.93 -12.26
CA GLN A 126 -7.09 1.49 -11.06
C GLN A 126 -8.51 1.02 -11.38
N CYS A 127 -8.86 -0.17 -10.92
CA CYS A 127 -10.20 -0.71 -11.11
C CYS A 127 -11.19 0.05 -10.21
N LYS A 128 -12.09 0.82 -10.82
CA LYS A 128 -13.15 1.56 -10.10
C LYS A 128 -14.43 0.75 -9.89
N VAL A 129 -14.50 -0.48 -10.43
CA VAL A 129 -15.69 -1.32 -10.41
C VAL A 129 -15.64 -2.25 -9.19
N PRO A 130 -16.49 -2.05 -8.16
CA PRO A 130 -16.45 -2.86 -6.94
C PRO A 130 -16.78 -4.34 -7.19
N SER A 131 -17.53 -4.63 -8.26
CA SER A 131 -17.94 -5.98 -8.68
C SER A 131 -17.04 -6.56 -9.77
N CYS A 132 -15.81 -6.06 -9.94
CA CYS A 132 -14.89 -6.60 -10.93
C CYS A 132 -14.54 -8.06 -10.60
N GLN A 133 -14.81 -8.96 -11.55
CA GLN A 133 -14.65 -10.41 -11.36
C GLN A 133 -13.19 -10.85 -11.16
N LEU A 134 -12.23 -9.95 -11.39
CA LEU A 134 -10.80 -10.24 -11.37
C LEU A 134 -10.16 -10.15 -9.97
N ASN A 135 -10.90 -9.62 -8.96
CA ASN A 135 -10.39 -9.34 -7.62
C ASN A 135 -8.98 -8.71 -7.67
N SER A 136 -8.83 -7.67 -8.49
CA SER A 136 -7.57 -7.00 -8.79
C SER A 136 -7.74 -5.51 -8.60
N ASP A 137 -6.77 -4.87 -7.95
CA ASP A 137 -6.77 -3.42 -7.74
C ASP A 137 -6.56 -2.65 -9.05
N TRP A 138 -5.93 -3.29 -10.04
CA TRP A 138 -5.70 -2.74 -11.38
C TRP A 138 -6.26 -3.65 -12.47
N CYS A 139 -6.92 -3.03 -13.44
CA CYS A 139 -7.46 -3.70 -14.61
C CYS A 139 -7.38 -2.81 -15.84
N TRP A 140 -7.24 -3.44 -17.00
CA TRP A 140 -7.49 -2.78 -18.27
C TRP A 140 -8.89 -3.12 -18.74
N GLU A 141 -9.71 -2.11 -19.04
CA GLU A 141 -11.02 -2.27 -19.68
C GLU A 141 -10.85 -2.14 -21.19
N ASP A 142 -11.26 -3.16 -21.94
CA ASP A 142 -11.24 -3.08 -23.39
C ASP A 142 -12.35 -2.12 -23.88
N PRO A 143 -12.01 -1.03 -24.58
CA PRO A 143 -12.99 -0.04 -25.05
C PRO A 143 -14.04 -0.60 -26.02
N HIS A 144 -13.78 -1.75 -26.63
CA HIS A 144 -14.66 -2.33 -27.65
C HIS A 144 -15.78 -3.19 -27.05
N ASP A 145 -15.48 -3.97 -26.00
CA ASP A 145 -16.43 -4.93 -25.41
C ASP A 145 -16.70 -4.66 -23.91
N GLY A 146 -16.03 -3.68 -23.29
CA GLY A 146 -16.14 -3.33 -21.87
C GLY A 146 -15.59 -4.43 -20.96
N LYS A 147 -14.83 -5.38 -21.49
CA LYS A 147 -14.32 -6.51 -20.73
C LYS A 147 -13.07 -6.08 -19.97
N HIS A 148 -13.04 -6.45 -18.69
CA HIS A 148 -11.87 -6.20 -17.85
C HIS A 148 -10.85 -7.33 -17.97
N TYR A 149 -9.59 -6.94 -18.02
CA TYR A 149 -8.42 -7.81 -18.01
C TYR A 149 -7.53 -7.46 -16.82
N LYS A 150 -6.97 -8.48 -16.17
CA LYS A 150 -6.17 -8.29 -14.96
C LYS A 150 -4.81 -7.72 -15.34
N LEU A 151 -4.50 -6.52 -14.86
CA LEU A 151 -3.16 -5.97 -14.96
C LEU A 151 -2.31 -6.56 -13.82
N ARG A 152 -1.11 -7.00 -14.19
CA ARG A 152 -0.07 -7.49 -13.26
C ARG A 152 1.11 -6.53 -13.32
N GLU A 153 2.00 -6.63 -12.35
CA GLU A 153 3.22 -5.83 -12.27
C GLU A 153 3.99 -5.72 -13.60
N PRO A 154 4.25 -6.81 -14.37
CA PRO A 154 4.97 -6.68 -15.65
C PRO A 154 4.24 -5.84 -16.71
N HIS A 155 2.90 -5.78 -16.66
CA HIS A 155 2.11 -4.96 -17.57
C HIS A 155 2.15 -3.48 -17.17
N LEU A 156 2.15 -3.20 -15.87
CA LEU A 156 2.24 -1.85 -15.33
C LEU A 156 3.64 -1.25 -15.62
N GLU A 157 4.71 -2.02 -15.43
CA GLU A 157 6.07 -1.61 -15.78
C GLU A 157 6.20 -1.24 -17.27
N ARG A 158 5.68 -2.09 -18.17
CA ARG A 158 5.69 -1.80 -19.62
C ARG A 158 4.86 -0.57 -19.99
N LEU A 159 3.78 -0.28 -19.24
CA LEU A 159 2.99 0.94 -19.44
C LEU A 159 3.75 2.18 -18.97
N ILE A 160 4.50 2.08 -17.87
CA ILE A 160 5.36 3.16 -17.38
C ILE A 160 6.47 3.45 -18.38
N ASP A 161 7.17 2.42 -18.84
CA ASP A 161 8.18 2.55 -19.89
C ASP A 161 7.59 3.20 -21.15
N TYR A 162 6.38 2.82 -21.55
CA TYR A 162 5.71 3.45 -22.70
C TYR A 162 5.50 4.95 -22.48
N VAL A 163 5.00 5.36 -21.31
CA VAL A 163 4.77 6.77 -20.97
C VAL A 163 6.09 7.55 -20.87
N ASP A 164 7.14 6.94 -20.32
CA ASP A 164 8.47 7.55 -20.21
C ASP A 164 9.12 7.80 -21.58
N HIS A 165 8.77 7.02 -22.61
CA HIS A 165 9.25 7.19 -23.98
C HIS A 165 8.28 8.02 -24.85
N ASP A 166 7.68 9.06 -24.28
CA ASP A 166 6.71 9.96 -24.93
C ASP A 166 5.41 9.27 -25.41
N GLY A 167 5.11 8.07 -24.89
CA GLY A 167 3.86 7.38 -25.13
C GLY A 167 2.69 8.11 -24.48
N LYS A 168 1.62 8.31 -25.25
CA LYS A 168 0.41 8.99 -24.76
C LYS A 168 -0.50 7.98 -24.09
N LEU A 169 -0.72 8.11 -22.77
CA LEU A 169 -1.66 7.29 -22.00
C LEU A 169 -2.61 8.19 -21.22
N GLU A 170 -3.81 8.46 -21.76
CA GLU A 170 -4.84 9.27 -21.09
C GLU A 170 -5.98 8.40 -20.53
N GLY A 171 -6.09 7.14 -20.97
CA GLY A 171 -7.02 6.17 -20.41
C GLY A 171 -6.86 4.77 -20.96
N HIS A 172 -7.86 3.91 -20.72
CA HIS A 172 -7.82 2.51 -21.17
C HIS A 172 -7.79 2.34 -22.70
N GLY A 173 -8.19 3.36 -23.46
CA GLY A 173 -8.14 3.35 -24.93
C GLY A 173 -6.74 3.48 -25.53
N ASP A 174 -5.80 4.04 -24.77
CA ASP A 174 -4.45 4.35 -25.27
C ASP A 174 -3.44 3.24 -24.96
N VAL A 175 -3.89 2.11 -24.39
CA VAL A 175 -3.01 0.98 -24.06
C VAL A 175 -2.41 0.37 -25.34
N PRO A 176 -1.06 0.26 -25.43
CA PRO A 176 -0.37 -0.32 -26.57
C PRO A 176 -0.86 -1.71 -26.98
N ARG A 177 -0.87 -1.98 -28.29
CA ARG A 177 -1.45 -3.21 -28.87
C ARG A 177 -0.77 -4.48 -28.38
N ASP A 178 0.54 -4.45 -28.20
CA ASP A 178 1.35 -5.55 -27.68
C ASP A 178 0.94 -5.92 -26.25
N ILE A 179 0.75 -4.93 -25.36
CA ILE A 179 0.27 -5.15 -23.99
C ILE A 179 -1.15 -5.71 -24.00
N ARG A 180 -2.04 -5.19 -24.85
CA ARG A 180 -3.41 -5.72 -25.01
C ARG A 180 -3.42 -7.19 -25.43
N GLN A 181 -2.56 -7.57 -26.37
CA GLN A 181 -2.47 -8.96 -26.84
C GLN A 181 -2.03 -9.92 -25.74
N ASP A 182 -1.04 -9.52 -24.94
CA ASP A 182 -0.56 -10.34 -23.83
C ASP A 182 -1.65 -10.52 -22.76
N LEU A 183 -2.36 -9.44 -22.39
CA LEU A 183 -3.50 -9.50 -21.46
C LEU A 183 -4.61 -10.44 -21.96
N VAL A 184 -4.95 -10.36 -23.25
CA VAL A 184 -5.96 -11.23 -23.86
C VAL A 184 -5.50 -12.69 -23.83
N ARG A 185 -4.24 -12.97 -24.16
CA ARG A 185 -3.65 -14.32 -24.14
C ARG A 185 -3.66 -14.90 -22.73
N GLU A 186 -3.19 -14.15 -21.75
CA GLU A 186 -3.14 -14.58 -20.34
C GLU A 186 -4.53 -14.86 -19.77
N SER A 187 -5.54 -14.06 -20.15
CA SER A 187 -6.92 -14.27 -19.71
C SER A 187 -7.53 -15.59 -20.17
N GLN A 188 -7.07 -16.13 -21.32
CA GLN A 188 -7.53 -17.40 -21.87
C GLN A 188 -6.82 -18.60 -21.22
N ILE A 189 -5.58 -18.41 -20.78
CA ILE A 189 -4.76 -19.45 -20.13
C ILE A 189 -5.21 -19.69 -18.69
N GLY A 190 -5.67 -18.65 -17.97
CA GLY A 190 -6.12 -18.75 -16.58
C GLY A 190 -7.49 -19.40 -16.34
N ARG A 191 -8.10 -20.04 -17.35
CA ARG A 191 -9.44 -20.66 -17.28
C ARG A 191 -9.43 -22.20 -17.18
N TYR A 192 -8.29 -22.83 -16.93
CA TYR A 192 -8.18 -24.27 -16.67
C TYR A 192 -7.83 -24.58 -15.22
#